data_AF-A0A4U8STP2-F1
#
_entry.id   AF-A0A4U8STP2-F1
#
_cell.length_a   1.000
_cell.length_b   1.000
_cell.length_c   1.000
_cell.angle_alpha   90.00
_cell.angle_beta   90.00
_cell.angle_gamma   90.00
#
_symmetry.space_group_name_H-M   'P 1'
#
loop_
_entity.id
_entity.type
_entity.pdbx_description
1 polymer ?
#
loop_
_entity_poly.entity_id
_entity_poly.type
_entity_poly.pdbx_seq_one_letter_code
_entity_poly.pdbx_strand_id
1 'polypeptide(L)'
;MAKDSLSLEQFISLCDDINGVYIQKSGKDYLNALSHIFPLNNKNDKPFNLTDIKMQPTLNDFSFSGKEDFIFICNLRASPLEIKEGVRKNEKIQAFNFVDKNAKNIFDKALGVAYILTCYIENKEHIIKFGQSRTTFKKRLGSYNCGVVNNWRTASTTNIKMLQSLVATRATLNLYLYDCSDEVMIIEWRGEKSVPFASPKSLAVEDIMIKKFMSQFGTKPLANIQSDATQVKQDLQDTFKAAQKNKSITLSSDE
;
A
#
# COMPACT_ATOMS: atom_id res chain seq x y z
N MET A 1 24.96 -14.41 -12.31
CA MET A 1 24.70 -12.95 -12.42
C MET A 1 23.29 -12.79 -12.95
N ALA A 2 22.40 -12.11 -12.20
CA ALA A 2 20.97 -12.09 -12.50
C ALA A 2 20.72 -11.36 -13.84
N LYS A 3 20.01 -12.03 -14.76
CA LYS A 3 19.67 -11.57 -16.11
C LYS A 3 18.60 -10.45 -16.13
N ASP A 4 18.23 -9.92 -14.96
CA ASP A 4 17.02 -9.12 -14.75
C ASP A 4 17.26 -7.70 -14.19
N SER A 5 18.51 -7.28 -14.01
CA SER A 5 18.82 -5.90 -13.62
C SER A 5 18.93 -4.99 -14.84
N LEU A 6 18.37 -3.79 -14.75
CA LEU A 6 18.52 -2.76 -15.79
C LEU A 6 20.00 -2.43 -16.05
N SER A 7 20.32 -2.03 -17.28
CA SER A 7 21.64 -1.49 -17.62
C SER A 7 21.84 -0.09 -17.02
N LEU A 8 23.09 0.37 -16.91
CA LEU A 8 23.40 1.73 -16.44
C LEU A 8 22.72 2.79 -17.33
N GLU A 9 22.73 2.60 -18.65
CA GLU A 9 22.06 3.48 -19.62
C GLU A 9 20.55 3.54 -19.39
N GLN A 10 19.91 2.41 -19.07
CA GLN A 10 18.50 2.35 -18.71
C GLN A 10 18.22 3.09 -17.39
N PHE A 11 19.13 3.06 -16.41
CA PHE A 11 18.95 3.89 -15.22
C PHE A 11 19.15 5.38 -15.51
N ILE A 12 20.16 5.74 -16.31
CA ILE A 12 20.43 7.12 -16.70
C ILE A 12 19.25 7.70 -17.49
N SER A 13 18.60 6.92 -18.35
CA SER A 13 17.43 7.40 -19.11
C SER A 13 16.24 7.78 -18.22
N LEU A 14 16.17 7.25 -16.98
CA LEU A 14 15.19 7.65 -15.96
C LEU A 14 15.55 8.93 -15.22
N CYS A 15 16.73 9.52 -15.46
CA CYS A 15 17.30 10.61 -14.68
C CYS A 15 17.58 11.87 -15.52
N ASP A 16 17.60 13.02 -14.87
CA ASP A 16 18.14 14.28 -15.40
C ASP A 16 19.59 14.44 -14.88
N ASP A 17 20.48 14.96 -15.72
CA ASP A 17 21.84 15.32 -15.28
C ASP A 17 21.84 16.70 -14.63
N ILE A 18 22.20 16.73 -13.35
CA ILE A 18 22.30 17.95 -12.55
C ILE A 18 23.72 18.03 -12.01
N ASN A 19 24.57 18.80 -12.70
CA ASN A 19 25.96 19.06 -12.33
C ASN A 19 26.81 17.77 -12.16
N GLY A 20 26.67 16.80 -13.07
CA GLY A 20 27.41 15.54 -13.02
C GLY A 20 26.82 14.51 -12.05
N VAL A 21 25.60 14.75 -11.56
CA VAL A 21 24.81 13.80 -10.79
C VAL A 21 23.51 13.54 -11.52
N TYR A 22 23.28 12.28 -11.89
CA TYR A 22 22.01 11.88 -12.47
C TYR A 22 20.98 11.69 -11.36
N ILE A 23 19.93 12.50 -11.35
CA ILE A 23 18.83 12.43 -10.39
C ILE A 23 17.56 12.04 -11.13
N GLN A 24 16.86 11.04 -10.61
CA GLN A 24 15.63 10.54 -11.24
C GLN A 24 14.63 11.66 -11.53
N LYS A 25 14.09 11.64 -12.76
CA LYS A 25 13.04 12.54 -13.24
C LYS A 25 11.84 12.55 -12.29
N SER A 26 10.95 13.51 -12.47
CA SER A 26 9.66 13.55 -11.78
C SER A 26 8.50 13.80 -12.74
N GLY A 27 7.28 13.79 -12.23
CA GLY A 27 6.07 14.10 -12.99
C GLY A 27 5.86 13.23 -14.22
N LYS A 28 5.39 13.85 -15.29
CA LYS A 28 5.10 13.16 -16.56
C LYS A 28 6.38 12.68 -17.25
N ASP A 29 7.48 13.43 -17.13
CA ASP A 29 8.74 13.07 -17.79
C ASP A 29 9.30 11.76 -17.24
N TYR A 30 9.18 11.56 -15.92
CA TYR A 30 9.51 10.28 -15.32
C TYR A 30 8.62 9.14 -15.83
N LEU A 31 7.30 9.32 -15.85
CA LEU A 31 6.37 8.28 -16.29
C LEU A 31 6.58 7.92 -17.77
N ASN A 32 6.88 8.92 -18.60
CA ASN A 32 7.21 8.73 -20.00
C ASN A 32 8.52 7.94 -20.13
N ALA A 33 9.61 8.36 -19.46
CA ALA A 33 10.87 7.61 -19.48
C ALA A 33 10.70 6.17 -19.00
N LEU A 34 9.94 5.96 -17.92
CA LEU A 34 9.64 4.64 -17.36
C LEU A 34 8.89 3.74 -18.35
N SER A 35 7.96 4.30 -19.13
CA SER A 35 7.20 3.55 -20.15
C SER A 35 8.04 3.02 -21.32
N HIS A 36 9.20 3.62 -21.58
CA HIS A 36 10.14 3.11 -22.59
C HIS A 36 10.93 1.90 -22.09
N ILE A 37 10.99 1.68 -20.77
CA ILE A 37 11.70 0.55 -20.14
C ILE A 37 10.74 -0.56 -19.76
N PHE A 38 9.57 -0.21 -19.22
CA PHE A 38 8.57 -1.16 -18.74
C PHE A 38 7.20 -0.88 -19.37
N PRO A 39 6.45 -1.92 -19.78
CA PRO A 39 5.09 -1.75 -20.26
C PRO A 39 4.17 -1.36 -19.10
N LEU A 40 3.75 -0.10 -19.03
CA LEU A 40 2.90 0.45 -17.96
C LEU A 40 1.39 0.23 -18.21
N ASN A 41 1.03 -0.92 -18.80
CA ASN A 41 -0.35 -1.24 -19.16
C ASN A 41 -1.17 -1.71 -17.95
N ASN A 42 -0.51 -2.24 -16.93
CA ASN A 42 -1.14 -2.75 -15.72
C ASN A 42 -1.39 -1.61 -14.72
N LYS A 43 -2.65 -1.37 -14.37
CA LYS A 43 -3.01 -0.33 -13.39
C LYS A 43 -2.34 -0.55 -12.02
N ASN A 44 -1.96 -1.80 -11.70
CA ASN A 44 -1.35 -2.20 -10.42
C ASN A 44 0.09 -1.75 -10.23
N ASP A 45 0.86 -1.60 -11.30
CA ASP A 45 2.26 -1.15 -11.24
C ASP A 45 2.46 0.22 -11.88
N LYS A 46 1.48 0.72 -12.66
CA LYS A 46 1.48 2.09 -13.18
C LYS A 46 1.50 3.12 -12.03
N PRO A 47 2.58 3.91 -11.91
CA PRO A 47 2.65 4.96 -10.89
C PRO A 47 1.71 6.13 -11.22
N PHE A 48 1.26 6.84 -10.19
CA PHE A 48 0.42 8.03 -10.30
C PHE A 48 1.24 9.32 -10.12
N ASN A 49 0.71 10.43 -10.63
CA ASN A 49 1.30 11.77 -10.51
C ASN A 49 0.39 12.73 -9.72
N LEU A 50 0.80 14.00 -9.58
CA LEU A 50 0.05 15.01 -8.81
C LEU A 50 -1.35 15.27 -9.37
N THR A 51 -1.56 15.16 -10.68
CA THR A 51 -2.87 15.32 -11.32
C THR A 51 -3.83 14.22 -10.86
N ASP A 52 -3.34 12.98 -10.78
CA ASP A 52 -4.13 11.84 -10.30
C ASP A 52 -4.54 12.02 -8.84
N ILE A 53 -3.66 12.59 -8.00
CA ILE A 53 -3.96 12.91 -6.60
C ILE A 53 -5.04 13.99 -6.50
N LYS A 54 -4.94 15.07 -7.28
CA LYS A 54 -5.92 16.17 -7.27
C LYS A 54 -7.34 15.70 -7.59
N MET A 55 -7.48 14.63 -8.37
CA MET A 55 -8.77 14.02 -8.71
C MET A 55 -9.35 13.14 -7.59
N GLN A 56 -8.59 12.84 -6.53
CA GLN A 56 -9.09 12.04 -5.42
C GLN A 56 -9.98 12.87 -4.50
N PRO A 57 -11.01 12.25 -3.89
CA PRO A 57 -11.75 12.84 -2.78
C PRO A 57 -10.84 13.30 -1.63
N THR A 58 -11.28 14.33 -0.91
CA THR A 58 -10.54 14.84 0.24
C THR A 58 -10.89 14.08 1.53
N LEU A 59 -9.97 14.12 2.50
CA LEU A 59 -10.20 13.55 3.83
C LEU A 59 -11.33 14.28 4.57
N ASN A 60 -11.46 15.59 4.36
CA ASN A 60 -12.52 16.38 4.95
C ASN A 60 -13.90 15.93 4.44
N ASP A 61 -14.03 15.72 3.12
CA ASP A 61 -15.30 15.35 2.51
C ASP A 61 -15.74 13.92 2.82
N PHE A 62 -14.82 13.03 3.23
CA PHE A 62 -15.16 11.64 3.55
C PHE A 62 -15.95 11.56 4.88
N SER A 63 -17.25 11.27 4.85
CA SER A 63 -18.12 11.48 6.02
C SER A 63 -18.16 10.31 7.01
N PHE A 64 -17.47 9.21 6.71
CA PHE A 64 -17.45 8.04 7.60
C PHE A 64 -16.62 8.33 8.85
N SER A 65 -17.27 8.31 10.02
CA SER A 65 -16.65 8.66 11.31
C SER A 65 -15.48 7.77 11.70
N GLY A 66 -15.40 6.53 11.21
CA GLY A 66 -14.26 5.64 11.48
C GLY A 66 -12.91 6.20 11.02
N LYS A 67 -12.87 7.25 10.19
CA LYS A 67 -11.62 7.98 9.88
C LYS A 67 -11.02 8.68 11.11
N GLU A 68 -11.84 9.02 12.10
CA GLU A 68 -11.44 9.75 13.31
C GLU A 68 -10.64 8.87 14.29
N ASP A 69 -10.74 7.55 14.16
CA ASP A 69 -9.94 6.60 14.94
C ASP A 69 -8.45 6.59 14.51
N PHE A 70 -8.13 7.17 13.35
CA PHE A 70 -6.78 7.21 12.81
C PHE A 70 -6.05 8.47 13.28
N ILE A 71 -4.96 8.28 14.00
CA ILE A 71 -4.14 9.39 14.50
C ILE A 71 -3.04 9.73 13.49
N PHE A 72 -2.76 11.02 13.32
CA PHE A 72 -1.61 11.46 12.52
C PHE A 72 -0.30 11.03 13.21
N ILE A 73 0.59 10.39 12.45
CA ILE A 73 1.84 9.84 12.98
C ILE A 73 3.06 10.64 12.54
N CYS A 74 3.21 10.80 11.23
CA CYS A 74 4.40 11.42 10.63
C CYS A 74 4.17 11.73 9.15
N ASN A 75 5.15 12.39 8.55
CA ASN A 75 5.23 12.58 7.11
C ASN A 75 6.08 11.50 6.45
N LEU A 76 5.75 11.16 5.20
CA LEU A 76 6.50 10.25 4.33
C LEU A 76 6.93 10.98 3.06
N ARG A 77 8.18 10.80 2.64
CA ARG A 77 8.72 11.38 1.39
C ARG A 77 9.71 10.42 0.75
N ALA A 78 9.71 10.33 -0.57
CA ALA A 78 10.68 9.53 -1.30
C ALA A 78 11.91 10.35 -1.70
N SER A 79 13.09 9.80 -1.44
CA SER A 79 14.32 10.20 -2.11
C SER A 79 14.37 9.57 -3.51
N PRO A 80 14.76 10.33 -4.56
CA PRO A 80 15.00 9.80 -5.90
C PRO A 80 16.14 8.79 -5.95
N LEU A 81 16.18 8.04 -7.05
CA LEU A 81 17.39 7.37 -7.49
C LEU A 81 18.43 8.44 -7.85
N GLU A 82 19.64 8.27 -7.35
CA GLU A 82 20.80 9.12 -7.63
C GLU A 82 21.94 8.25 -8.17
N ILE A 83 22.60 8.72 -9.24
CA ILE A 83 23.81 8.09 -9.77
C ILE A 83 24.90 9.15 -9.87
N LYS A 84 25.99 8.92 -9.16
CA LYS A 84 27.18 9.78 -9.17
C LYS A 84 28.41 8.90 -9.36
N GLU A 85 29.25 9.24 -10.34
CA GLU A 85 30.51 8.52 -10.60
C GLU A 85 30.29 7.00 -10.77
N GLY A 86 29.18 6.59 -11.40
CA GLY A 86 28.80 5.19 -11.59
C GLY A 86 28.25 4.48 -10.34
N VAL A 87 28.24 5.14 -9.18
CA VAL A 87 27.67 4.61 -7.93
C VAL A 87 26.20 4.97 -7.84
N ARG A 88 25.36 3.94 -7.63
CA ARG A 88 23.91 4.05 -7.56
C ARG A 88 23.41 4.09 -6.12
N LYS A 89 22.53 5.03 -5.81
CA LYS A 89 21.73 5.08 -4.58
C LYS A 89 20.25 5.01 -4.95
N ASN A 90 19.61 3.91 -4.57
CA ASN A 90 18.23 3.62 -4.96
C ASN A 90 17.23 4.57 -4.27
N GLU A 91 16.02 4.60 -4.85
CA GLU A 91 14.86 5.28 -4.29
C GLU A 91 14.50 4.74 -2.91
N LYS A 92 14.01 5.62 -2.03
CA LYS A 92 13.59 5.21 -0.69
C LYS A 92 12.58 6.18 -0.11
N ILE A 93 11.43 5.68 0.32
CA ILE A 93 10.51 6.39 1.21
C ILE A 93 11.09 6.42 2.62
N GLN A 94 11.15 7.61 3.18
CA GLN A 94 11.60 7.89 4.53
C GLN A 94 10.44 8.49 5.33
N ALA A 95 10.37 8.11 6.62
CA ALA A 95 9.46 8.70 7.58
C ALA A 95 10.19 9.77 8.39
N PHE A 96 9.57 10.94 8.55
CA PHE A 96 10.13 12.11 9.23
C PHE A 96 9.01 12.94 9.87
N ASN A 97 9.35 13.91 10.71
CA ASN A 97 8.38 14.74 11.44
C ASN A 97 7.35 13.92 12.22
N PHE A 98 7.82 12.97 13.04
CA PHE A 98 6.94 12.28 13.98
C PHE A 98 6.35 13.28 14.98
N VAL A 99 5.04 13.21 15.20
CA VAL A 99 4.33 14.12 16.12
C VAL A 99 4.92 14.06 17.52
N ASP A 100 5.09 12.85 18.04
CA ASP A 100 5.67 12.61 19.37
C ASP A 100 6.29 11.20 19.48
N LYS A 101 6.75 10.86 20.69
CA LYS A 101 7.32 9.55 21.00
C LYS A 101 6.29 8.42 20.91
N ASN A 102 5.03 8.68 21.22
CA ASN A 102 3.95 7.69 21.17
C ASN A 102 3.63 7.31 19.72
N ALA A 103 3.47 8.30 18.84
CA ALA A 103 3.29 8.11 17.41
C ALA A 103 4.44 7.29 16.80
N LYS A 104 5.68 7.60 17.18
CA LYS A 104 6.85 6.82 16.76
C LYS A 104 6.82 5.39 17.30
N ASN A 105 6.34 5.19 18.54
CA ASN A 105 6.22 3.86 19.14
C ASN A 105 5.18 3.00 18.39
N ILE A 106 4.02 3.57 18.04
CA ILE A 106 2.99 2.89 17.23
C ILE A 106 3.59 2.50 15.86
N PHE A 107 4.25 3.45 15.18
CA PHE A 107 4.92 3.18 13.89
C PHE A 107 5.94 2.03 13.96
N ASP A 108 6.78 2.03 14.99
CA ASP A 108 7.89 1.08 15.12
C ASP A 108 7.45 -0.30 15.64
N LYS A 109 6.43 -0.35 16.53
CA LYS A 109 6.17 -1.52 17.37
C LYS A 109 4.75 -2.08 17.32
N ALA A 110 3.72 -1.30 16.94
CA ALA A 110 2.34 -1.82 16.93
C ALA A 110 2.20 -2.99 15.94
N LEU A 111 1.80 -4.15 16.45
CA LEU A 111 1.68 -5.37 15.66
C LEU A 111 0.25 -5.51 15.13
N GLY A 112 0.03 -5.07 13.89
CA GLY A 112 -1.31 -4.96 13.33
C GLY A 112 -1.76 -3.51 13.31
N VAL A 113 -1.76 -2.88 12.14
CA VAL A 113 -2.19 -1.49 11.96
C VAL A 113 -3.03 -1.34 10.71
N ALA A 114 -4.09 -0.54 10.79
CA ALA A 114 -4.71 0.05 9.61
C ALA A 114 -4.13 1.46 9.40
N TYR A 115 -4.07 1.93 8.15
CA TYR A 115 -3.52 3.23 7.82
C TYR A 115 -4.28 3.98 6.73
N ILE A 116 -4.22 5.31 6.82
CA ILE A 116 -4.60 6.25 5.76
C ILE A 116 -3.33 6.94 5.28
N LEU A 117 -3.11 6.96 3.97
CA LEU A 117 -2.14 7.85 3.33
C LEU A 117 -2.90 8.96 2.63
N THR A 118 -2.50 10.20 2.91
CA THR A 118 -3.08 11.39 2.28
C THR A 118 -1.97 12.31 1.76
N CYS A 119 -2.33 13.30 0.95
CA CYS A 119 -1.41 14.31 0.41
C CYS A 119 -2.10 15.67 0.39
N TYR A 120 -1.42 16.72 0.88
CA TYR A 120 -1.88 18.09 0.67
C TYR A 120 -1.51 18.57 -0.73
N ILE A 121 -2.50 19.04 -1.48
CA ILE A 121 -2.32 19.76 -2.74
C ILE A 121 -3.29 20.94 -2.73
N GLU A 122 -2.80 22.16 -2.99
CA GLU A 122 -3.64 23.37 -3.05
C GLU A 122 -4.53 23.53 -1.80
N ASN A 123 -3.95 23.31 -0.61
CA ASN A 123 -4.60 23.36 0.71
C ASN A 123 -5.75 22.35 0.91
N LYS A 124 -5.85 21.32 0.07
CA LYS A 124 -6.78 20.20 0.24
C LYS A 124 -6.02 18.92 0.52
N GLU A 125 -6.45 18.19 1.53
CA GLU A 125 -5.86 16.90 1.90
C GLU A 125 -6.57 15.76 1.16
N HIS A 126 -5.95 15.23 0.12
CA HIS A 126 -6.52 14.19 -0.73
C HIS A 126 -6.18 12.80 -0.21
N ILE A 127 -7.17 11.89 -0.20
CA ILE A 127 -6.97 10.49 0.21
C ILE A 127 -6.29 9.74 -0.93
N ILE A 128 -5.15 9.10 -0.64
CA ILE A 128 -4.39 8.30 -1.60
C ILE A 128 -4.70 6.82 -1.45
N LYS A 129 -4.71 6.35 -0.21
CA LYS A 129 -4.76 4.92 0.11
C LYS A 129 -5.34 4.67 1.50
N PHE A 130 -6.20 3.66 1.58
CA PHE A 130 -6.39 2.89 2.80
C PHE A 130 -5.57 1.61 2.72
N GLY A 131 -5.03 1.17 3.84
CA GLY A 131 -4.35 -0.10 3.87
C GLY A 131 -4.18 -0.67 5.26
N GLN A 132 -3.69 -1.91 5.32
CA GLN A 132 -3.29 -2.52 6.58
C GLN A 132 -1.92 -3.18 6.51
N SER A 133 -1.37 -3.45 7.68
CA SER A 133 -0.28 -4.40 7.85
C SER A 133 -0.52 -5.28 9.06
N ARG A 134 -0.38 -6.60 8.89
CA ARG A 134 -0.31 -7.58 9.98
C ARG A 134 1.02 -7.51 10.75
N THR A 135 1.93 -6.63 10.33
CA THR A 135 3.21 -6.34 10.97
C THR A 135 3.23 -4.87 11.41
N THR A 136 4.38 -4.37 11.87
CA THR A 136 4.52 -2.94 12.17
C THR A 136 4.55 -2.10 10.89
N PHE A 137 4.12 -0.83 10.97
CA PHE A 137 4.17 0.04 9.80
C PHE A 137 5.61 0.26 9.32
N LYS A 138 6.60 0.30 10.23
CA LYS A 138 8.03 0.33 9.85
C LYS A 138 8.40 -0.81 8.88
N LYS A 139 7.97 -2.04 9.16
CA LYS A 139 8.19 -3.19 8.26
C LYS A 139 7.41 -3.03 6.97
N ARG A 140 6.18 -2.49 7.02
CA ARG A 140 5.39 -2.18 5.82
C ARG A 140 6.08 -1.14 4.92
N LEU A 141 6.65 -0.09 5.50
CA LEU A 141 7.44 0.92 4.79
C LEU A 141 8.69 0.32 4.17
N GLY A 142 9.38 -0.58 4.89
CA GLY A 142 10.47 -1.38 4.35
C GLY A 142 10.04 -2.19 3.13
N SER A 143 8.85 -2.82 3.18
CA SER A 143 8.29 -3.55 2.04
C SER A 143 8.01 -2.62 0.84
N TYR A 144 7.43 -1.44 1.07
CA TYR A 144 7.26 -0.44 0.01
C TYR A 144 8.58 -0.07 -0.66
N ASN A 145 9.65 0.09 0.13
CA ASN A 145 10.99 0.38 -0.36
C ASN A 145 11.62 -0.74 -1.19
N CYS A 146 11.04 -1.94 -1.23
CA CYS A 146 11.46 -2.96 -2.21
C CYS A 146 11.00 -2.63 -3.63
N GLY A 147 10.05 -1.70 -3.82
CA GLY A 147 9.51 -1.28 -5.11
C GLY A 147 10.43 -0.37 -5.94
N VAL A 148 11.74 -0.47 -5.75
CA VAL A 148 12.76 0.24 -6.56
C VAL A 148 12.70 -0.22 -8.01
N VAL A 149 13.04 0.65 -8.97
CA VAL A 149 12.94 0.30 -10.39
C VAL A 149 13.83 -0.89 -10.77
N ASN A 150 14.93 -1.11 -10.05
CA ASN A 150 15.78 -2.29 -10.21
C ASN A 150 15.04 -3.61 -9.93
N ASN A 151 14.01 -3.58 -9.09
CA ASN A 151 13.26 -4.77 -8.67
C ASN A 151 11.90 -4.87 -9.38
N TRP A 152 11.68 -4.17 -10.49
CA TRP A 152 10.37 -4.10 -11.14
C TRP A 152 9.75 -5.46 -11.45
N ARG A 153 10.58 -6.47 -11.80
CA ARG A 153 10.11 -7.83 -12.11
C ARG A 153 9.88 -8.72 -10.89
N THR A 154 10.41 -8.36 -9.72
CA THR A 154 10.43 -9.22 -8.52
C THR A 154 9.68 -8.62 -7.33
N ALA A 155 9.50 -7.31 -7.29
CA ALA A 155 8.73 -6.63 -6.26
C ALA A 155 7.22 -6.77 -6.52
N SER A 156 6.42 -6.70 -5.46
CA SER A 156 4.97 -6.64 -5.63
C SER A 156 4.57 -5.36 -6.37
N THR A 157 3.56 -5.47 -7.24
CA THR A 157 3.02 -4.35 -8.01
C THR A 157 2.57 -3.20 -7.10
N THR A 158 2.00 -3.51 -5.93
CA THR A 158 1.64 -2.50 -4.93
C THR A 158 2.86 -1.74 -4.40
N ASN A 159 3.98 -2.42 -4.15
CA ASN A 159 5.20 -1.76 -3.65
C ASN A 159 5.82 -0.88 -4.73
N ILE A 160 5.86 -1.36 -5.98
CA ILE A 160 6.28 -0.59 -7.15
C ILE A 160 5.41 0.67 -7.26
N LYS A 161 4.08 0.51 -7.31
CA LYS A 161 3.16 1.63 -7.42
C LYS A 161 3.36 2.63 -6.31
N MET A 162 3.47 2.20 -5.06
CA MET A 162 3.66 3.14 -3.94
C MET A 162 4.99 3.89 -4.04
N LEU A 163 6.13 3.20 -4.08
CA LEU A 163 7.44 3.88 -4.10
C LEU A 163 7.59 4.76 -5.34
N GLN A 164 7.25 4.24 -6.51
CA GLN A 164 7.45 4.96 -7.77
C GLN A 164 6.47 6.12 -7.95
N SER A 165 5.30 6.10 -7.31
CA SER A 165 4.40 7.26 -7.31
C SER A 165 4.88 8.37 -6.37
N LEU A 166 5.45 8.04 -5.20
CA LEU A 166 6.06 9.07 -4.34
C LEU A 166 7.30 9.69 -5.00
N VAL A 167 8.05 8.89 -5.76
CA VAL A 167 9.14 9.37 -6.62
C VAL A 167 8.61 10.30 -7.71
N ALA A 168 7.61 9.85 -8.48
CA ALA A 168 7.03 10.63 -9.57
C ALA A 168 6.45 11.96 -9.07
N THR A 169 5.76 11.96 -7.95
CA THR A 169 5.07 13.15 -7.43
C THR A 169 6.00 14.11 -6.70
N ARG A 170 7.11 13.60 -6.13
CA ARG A 170 7.96 14.31 -5.14
C ARG A 170 7.18 14.85 -3.95
N ALA A 171 5.95 14.38 -3.76
CA ALA A 171 5.04 14.87 -2.74
C ALA A 171 5.42 14.31 -1.37
N THR A 172 5.02 15.06 -0.34
CA THR A 172 5.01 14.59 1.03
C THR A 172 3.64 14.03 1.34
N LEU A 173 3.59 12.76 1.74
CA LEU A 173 2.36 12.14 2.22
C LEU A 173 2.27 12.25 3.74
N ASN A 174 1.05 12.37 4.25
CA ASN A 174 0.78 12.19 5.67
C ASN A 174 0.41 10.73 5.93
N LEU A 175 0.92 10.20 7.04
CA LEU A 175 0.56 8.88 7.53
C LEU A 175 -0.32 9.01 8.76
N TYR A 176 -1.51 8.43 8.67
CA TYR A 176 -2.37 8.21 9.83
C TYR A 176 -2.45 6.72 10.13
N LEU A 177 -2.36 6.33 11.40
CA LEU A 177 -2.44 4.94 11.84
C LEU A 177 -3.59 4.75 12.83
N TYR A 178 -4.29 3.64 12.70
CA TYR A 178 -5.13 3.07 13.74
C TYR A 178 -4.44 1.82 14.28
N ASP A 179 -4.14 1.82 15.58
CA ASP A 179 -3.48 0.71 16.26
C ASP A 179 -4.48 -0.42 16.52
N CYS A 180 -4.24 -1.59 15.92
CA CYS A 180 -5.05 -2.79 16.09
C CYS A 180 -4.33 -3.87 16.91
N SER A 181 -3.27 -3.49 17.65
CA SER A 181 -2.43 -4.44 18.38
C SER A 181 -2.98 -4.81 19.77
N ASP A 182 -4.14 -4.28 20.13
CA ASP A 182 -4.89 -4.65 21.35
C ASP A 182 -5.32 -6.13 21.36
N GLU A 183 -5.42 -6.75 20.19
CA GLU A 183 -5.74 -8.16 20.03
C GLU A 183 -4.61 -8.86 19.24
N VAL A 184 -3.76 -9.62 19.95
CA VAL A 184 -2.80 -10.53 19.32
C VAL A 184 -3.28 -11.98 19.45
N MET A 185 -3.04 -12.77 18.41
CA MET A 185 -3.36 -14.20 18.38
C MET A 185 -2.10 -15.02 18.62
N ILE A 186 -2.18 -15.93 19.59
CA ILE A 186 -1.19 -17.00 19.79
C ILE A 186 -1.92 -18.31 19.54
N ILE A 187 -1.46 -19.06 18.54
CA ILE A 187 -2.07 -20.33 18.14
C ILE A 187 -1.26 -21.46 18.77
N GLU A 188 -1.95 -22.37 19.44
CA GLU A 188 -1.35 -23.64 19.87
C GLU A 188 -1.68 -24.73 18.85
N TRP A 189 -0.66 -25.39 18.33
CA TRP A 189 -0.83 -26.49 17.38
C TRP A 189 0.10 -27.64 17.76
N ARG A 190 -0.50 -28.81 18.07
CA ARG A 190 0.20 -30.02 18.51
C ARG A 190 1.13 -29.78 19.73
N GLY A 191 0.68 -28.94 20.67
CA GLY A 191 1.43 -28.61 21.88
C GLY A 191 2.48 -27.50 21.72
N GLU A 192 2.68 -26.98 20.49
CA GLU A 192 3.59 -25.88 20.22
C GLU A 192 2.84 -24.56 20.08
N LYS A 193 3.33 -23.50 20.74
CA LYS A 193 2.75 -22.16 20.66
C LYS A 193 3.43 -21.33 19.57
N SER A 194 2.64 -20.62 18.79
CA SER A 194 3.17 -19.67 17.83
C SER A 194 3.76 -18.42 18.49
N VAL A 195 4.52 -17.65 17.71
CA VAL A 195 4.76 -16.24 18.04
C VAL A 195 3.44 -15.45 18.01
N PRO A 196 3.35 -14.29 18.66
CA PRO A 196 2.19 -13.41 18.54
C PRO A 196 1.98 -12.98 17.08
N PHE A 197 0.77 -13.17 16.57
CA PHE A 197 0.32 -12.65 15.29
C PHE A 197 -0.68 -11.51 15.51
N ALA A 198 -0.70 -10.54 14.61
CA ALA A 198 -1.77 -9.55 14.58
C ALA A 198 -3.14 -10.23 14.36
N SER A 199 -4.17 -9.80 15.07
CA SER A 199 -5.54 -10.23 14.79
C SER A 199 -6.01 -9.78 13.39
N PRO A 200 -7.10 -10.35 12.87
CA PRO A 200 -7.73 -9.88 11.63
C PRO A 200 -8.34 -8.46 11.71
N LYS A 201 -8.32 -7.78 12.87
CA LYS A 201 -8.95 -6.47 13.06
C LYS A 201 -8.50 -5.44 12.02
N SER A 202 -7.20 -5.32 11.77
CA SER A 202 -6.66 -4.37 10.77
C SER A 202 -7.15 -4.64 9.34
N LEU A 203 -7.36 -5.91 8.98
CA LEU A 203 -7.96 -6.30 7.69
C LEU A 203 -9.42 -5.87 7.60
N ALA A 204 -10.20 -6.10 8.66
CA ALA A 204 -11.60 -5.69 8.71
C ALA A 204 -11.75 -4.17 8.64
N VAL A 205 -10.88 -3.43 9.33
CA VAL A 205 -10.86 -1.96 9.29
C VAL A 205 -10.56 -1.46 7.88
N GLU A 206 -9.53 -1.97 7.19
CA GLU A 206 -9.26 -1.58 5.78
C GLU A 206 -10.47 -1.84 4.89
N ASP A 207 -11.07 -3.03 4.98
CA ASP A 207 -12.24 -3.41 4.16
C ASP A 207 -13.43 -2.46 4.38
N ILE A 208 -13.77 -2.16 5.63
CA ILE A 208 -14.84 -1.22 5.97
C ILE A 208 -14.54 0.17 5.42
N MET A 209 -13.32 0.68 5.61
CA MET A 209 -12.91 2.01 5.12
C MET A 209 -13.03 2.11 3.60
N ILE A 210 -12.57 1.10 2.86
CA ILE A 210 -12.68 1.06 1.40
C ILE A 210 -14.14 0.99 0.95
N LYS A 211 -14.96 0.11 1.55
CA LYS A 211 -16.39 -0.02 1.21
C LYS A 211 -17.15 1.27 1.46
N LYS A 212 -16.90 1.94 2.59
CA LYS A 212 -17.52 3.23 2.92
C LYS A 212 -17.09 4.33 1.97
N PHE A 213 -15.80 4.39 1.62
CA PHE A 213 -15.29 5.34 0.64
C PHE A 213 -15.91 5.13 -0.74
N MET A 214 -15.97 3.89 -1.22
CA MET A 214 -16.60 3.55 -2.50
C MET A 214 -18.09 3.85 -2.51
N SER A 215 -18.80 3.55 -1.41
CA SER A 215 -20.22 3.86 -1.27
C SER A 215 -20.51 5.35 -1.34
N GLN A 216 -19.60 6.20 -0.86
CA GLN A 216 -19.79 7.65 -0.84
C GLN A 216 -19.38 8.31 -2.17
N PHE A 217 -18.23 7.92 -2.73
CA PHE A 217 -17.62 8.62 -3.88
C PHE A 217 -17.76 7.87 -5.21
N GLY A 218 -18.31 6.65 -5.21
CA GLY A 218 -18.47 5.82 -6.41
C GLY A 218 -17.15 5.35 -7.04
N THR A 219 -16.02 5.57 -6.37
CA THR A 219 -14.67 5.25 -6.87
C THR A 219 -13.80 4.65 -5.77
N LYS A 220 -12.73 3.95 -6.16
CA LYS A 220 -11.73 3.42 -5.24
C LYS A 220 -10.66 4.47 -4.94
N PRO A 221 -10.03 4.43 -3.75
CA PRO A 221 -8.82 5.22 -3.53
C PRO A 221 -7.73 4.87 -4.54
N LEU A 222 -6.94 5.86 -4.93
CA LEU A 222 -5.97 5.80 -6.03
C LEU A 222 -5.04 4.56 -6.01
N ALA A 223 -4.58 4.16 -4.82
CA ALA A 223 -3.67 3.04 -4.62
C ALA A 223 -4.34 1.79 -3.98
N ASN A 224 -5.66 1.69 -4.05
CA ASN A 224 -6.44 0.49 -3.70
C ASN A 224 -7.07 -0.08 -4.98
N ILE A 225 -6.34 -0.94 -5.69
CA ILE A 225 -6.79 -1.43 -7.01
C ILE A 225 -7.49 -2.78 -6.89
N GLN A 226 -6.95 -3.67 -6.06
CA GLN A 226 -7.55 -4.97 -5.75
C GLN A 226 -8.62 -4.78 -4.66
N SER A 227 -9.88 -5.12 -4.96
CA SER A 227 -10.97 -5.16 -3.96
C SER A 227 -11.64 -6.52 -3.87
N ASP A 228 -11.48 -7.41 -4.86
CA ASP A 228 -12.35 -8.58 -4.98
C ASP A 228 -11.66 -9.89 -4.60
N ALA A 229 -10.54 -9.82 -3.87
CA ALA A 229 -9.76 -11.01 -3.54
C ALA A 229 -10.43 -11.94 -2.49
N THR A 230 -11.50 -11.52 -1.83
CA THR A 230 -12.16 -12.31 -0.76
C THR A 230 -13.68 -12.28 -0.75
N GLN A 231 -14.34 -11.78 -1.81
CA GLN A 231 -15.69 -12.26 -2.07
C GLN A 231 -15.58 -13.66 -2.66
N VAL A 232 -15.60 -14.67 -1.78
CA VAL A 232 -16.21 -15.94 -2.16
C VAL A 232 -17.58 -15.54 -2.67
N LYS A 233 -17.81 -15.61 -3.99
CA LYS A 233 -19.12 -15.34 -4.59
C LYS A 233 -20.17 -16.00 -3.71
N GLN A 234 -21.19 -15.25 -3.30
CA GLN A 234 -22.29 -15.73 -2.46
C GLN A 234 -22.80 -17.11 -2.91
N ASP A 235 -22.75 -17.35 -4.23
CA ASP A 235 -22.99 -18.63 -4.92
C ASP A 235 -22.35 -19.86 -4.24
N LEU A 236 -21.11 -19.78 -3.73
CA LEU A 236 -20.45 -20.90 -3.07
C LEU A 236 -21.04 -21.16 -1.67
N GLN A 237 -21.39 -20.13 -0.91
CA GLN A 237 -22.04 -20.30 0.40
C GLN A 237 -23.45 -20.89 0.26
N ASP A 238 -24.18 -20.51 -0.78
CA ASP A 238 -25.51 -21.08 -1.08
C ASP A 238 -25.41 -22.52 -1.61
N THR A 239 -24.36 -22.83 -2.38
CA THR A 239 -24.08 -24.20 -2.84
C THR A 239 -23.70 -25.12 -1.67
N PHE A 240 -22.90 -24.66 -0.70
CA PHE A 240 -22.57 -25.42 0.51
C PHE A 240 -23.77 -25.63 1.44
N LYS A 241 -24.64 -24.62 1.59
CA LYS A 241 -25.90 -24.75 2.35
C LYS A 241 -26.88 -25.72 1.67
N ALA A 242 -26.99 -25.70 0.35
CA ALA A 242 -27.82 -26.65 -0.40
C ALA A 242 -27.29 -28.09 -0.29
N ALA A 243 -25.97 -28.29 -0.35
CA ALA A 243 -25.35 -29.60 -0.19
C ALA A 243 -25.50 -30.19 1.23
N GLN A 244 -25.49 -29.37 2.27
CA GLN A 244 -25.75 -29.82 3.65
C GLN A 244 -27.23 -30.15 3.89
N LYS A 245 -28.15 -29.45 3.23
CA LYS A 245 -29.59 -29.73 3.31
C LYS A 245 -29.99 -31.03 2.60
N ASN A 246 -29.29 -31.39 1.52
CA ASN A 246 -29.54 -32.67 0.83
C ASN A 246 -28.94 -33.89 1.53
N LYS A 247 -27.84 -33.75 2.28
CA LYS A 247 -27.28 -34.84 3.11
C LYS A 247 -28.10 -35.16 4.37
N SER A 248 -28.88 -34.21 4.86
CA SER A 248 -29.77 -34.42 6.03
C SER A 248 -31.08 -35.12 5.67
N ILE A 249 -31.42 -35.22 4.37
CA ILE A 249 -32.63 -35.91 3.89
C ILE A 249 -32.34 -37.37 3.52
N THR A 250 -31.08 -37.75 3.29
CA THR A 250 -30.70 -39.12 2.87
C THR A 250 -30.32 -40.08 4.01
N LEU A 251 -30.41 -39.65 5.27
CA LEU A 251 -30.09 -40.48 6.46
C LEU A 251 -31.31 -40.83 7.32
N SER A 252 -32.54 -40.66 6.81
CA SER A 252 -33.77 -41.01 7.53
C SER A 252 -34.69 -41.98 6.79
N SER A 253 -34.15 -42.80 5.89
CA SER A 253 -34.89 -43.92 5.31
C SER A 253 -33.92 -45.07 5.11
N ASP A 254 -33.81 -45.92 6.14
CA ASP A 254 -33.60 -47.36 6.04
C ASP A 254 -33.85 -47.90 7.47
N GLU A 255 -35.05 -48.44 7.66
CA GLU A 255 -35.36 -49.45 8.68
C GLU A 255 -34.72 -50.79 8.30
#